data_AF-A0A8H3LXL0-F1
#
_entry.id   AF-A0A8H3LXL0-F1
#
_cell.length_a   1.000
_cell.length_b   1.000
_cell.length_c   1.000
_cell.angle_alpha   90.00
_cell.angle_beta   90.00
_cell.angle_gamma   90.00
#
_symmetry.space_group_name_H-M   'P 1'
#
loop_
_entity.id
_entity.type
_entity.pdbx_description
1 polymer ?
#
loop_
_entity_poly.entity_id
_entity_poly.type
_entity_poly.pdbx_seq_one_letter_code
_entity_poly.pdbx_strand_id
1 'polypeptide(L)'
;MITMTKNSNLDFTDHSVKGFNKVYCNDNGKDTLYTEVQDIKDHTNLHFQCITDAINQEKDMTLHFEWIQQYSPKENIDTSIYSNLFTYPTLNEWIETICNLHNDKASGPSRIFYEMLKHLDRKN
;
A
#
# COMPACT_ATOMS: atom_id res chain seq x y z
N MET A 1 12.36 -12.73 -32.57
CA MET A 1 11.07 -12.03 -32.68
C MET A 1 10.02 -12.87 -31.97
N ILE A 2 9.74 -12.57 -30.70
CA ILE A 2 8.55 -13.04 -29.98
C ILE A 2 8.09 -11.85 -29.13
N THR A 3 7.06 -11.15 -29.59
CA THR A 3 6.31 -10.16 -28.82
C THR A 3 5.27 -10.90 -27.98
N MET A 4 5.44 -10.93 -26.66
CA MET A 4 4.40 -11.38 -25.71
C MET A 4 3.79 -10.14 -25.07
N THR A 5 2.77 -9.57 -25.71
CA THR A 5 2.00 -8.46 -25.15
C THR A 5 0.95 -9.02 -24.19
N LYS A 6 1.36 -9.35 -22.96
CA LYS A 6 0.42 -9.67 -21.87
C LYS A 6 0.08 -8.39 -21.11
N ASN A 7 -1.00 -7.72 -21.51
CA ASN A 7 -1.53 -6.58 -20.79
C ASN A 7 -2.63 -7.07 -19.83
N SER A 8 -2.27 -7.35 -18.58
CA SER A 8 -3.25 -7.46 -17.48
C SER A 8 -3.52 -6.06 -16.90
N ASN A 9 -4.79 -5.70 -16.74
CA ASN A 9 -5.21 -4.46 -16.09
C ASN A 9 -5.75 -4.80 -14.70
N LEU A 10 -5.21 -4.15 -13.68
CA LEU A 10 -5.72 -4.24 -12.31
C LEU A 10 -6.73 -3.11 -12.11
N ASP A 11 -8.02 -3.46 -12.03
CA ASP A 11 -9.08 -2.49 -11.77
C ASP A 11 -9.15 -2.18 -10.26
N PHE A 12 -8.73 -0.98 -9.89
CA PHE A 12 -8.86 -0.44 -8.55
C PHE A 12 -10.26 0.17 -8.37
N THR A 13 -11.21 -0.61 -7.86
CA THR A 13 -12.47 -0.02 -7.38
C THR A 13 -12.24 0.62 -6.02
N ASP A 14 -12.35 1.94 -5.99
CA ASP A 14 -12.00 2.85 -4.90
C ASP A 14 -12.95 2.78 -3.67
N HIS A 15 -12.44 3.26 -2.52
CA HIS A 15 -13.10 3.49 -1.22
C HIS A 15 -13.38 2.29 -0.30
N SER A 16 -12.34 1.51 0.00
CA SER A 16 -12.12 0.86 1.30
C SER A 16 -10.73 0.23 1.20
N VAL A 17 -9.91 0.25 2.24
CA VAL A 17 -8.70 -0.58 2.27
C VAL A 17 -9.15 -2.05 2.25
N LYS A 18 -9.33 -2.58 1.05
CA LYS A 18 -9.79 -3.92 0.76
C LYS A 18 -8.92 -4.35 -0.40
N GLY A 19 -8.03 -5.30 -0.14
CA GLY A 19 -7.08 -5.81 -1.11
C GLY A 19 -7.74 -6.14 -2.45
N PHE A 20 -6.93 -6.27 -3.49
CA PHE A 20 -7.35 -6.64 -4.85
C PHE A 20 -8.49 -7.68 -4.77
N ASN A 21 -9.72 -7.27 -5.12
CA ASN A 21 -10.88 -8.16 -4.99
C ASN A 21 -11.14 -8.93 -6.29
N LYS A 22 -10.54 -8.49 -7.39
CA LYS A 22 -10.67 -9.08 -8.72
C LYS A 22 -9.42 -8.78 -9.55
N VAL A 23 -9.04 -9.68 -10.44
CA VAL A 23 -7.98 -9.48 -11.43
C VAL A 23 -8.51 -9.84 -12.82
N TYR A 24 -8.31 -8.95 -13.79
CA TYR A 24 -8.62 -9.20 -15.19
C TYR A 24 -7.35 -9.55 -15.96
N CYS A 25 -7.40 -10.67 -16.69
CA CYS A 25 -6.32 -11.12 -17.55
C CYS A 25 -6.84 -11.37 -18.96
N ASN A 26 -6.16 -10.77 -19.95
CA ASN A 26 -6.32 -11.09 -21.35
C ASN A 26 -5.09 -11.89 -21.80
N ASP A 27 -5.26 -13.19 -22.00
CA ASP A 27 -4.23 -14.07 -22.55
C ASP A 27 -4.58 -14.40 -24.00
N ASN A 28 -3.90 -13.74 -24.95
CA ASN A 28 -4.04 -14.01 -26.39
C ASN A 28 -5.50 -14.00 -26.90
N GLY A 29 -6.31 -13.04 -26.43
CA GLY A 29 -7.71 -12.89 -26.85
C GLY A 29 -8.72 -13.69 -26.03
N LYS A 30 -8.28 -14.37 -24.97
CA LYS A 30 -9.17 -14.96 -23.97
C LYS A 30 -9.24 -14.08 -22.73
N ASP A 31 -10.42 -13.56 -22.46
CA ASP A 31 -10.72 -12.73 -21.29
C ASP A 31 -11.09 -13.62 -20.10
N THR A 32 -10.36 -13.48 -19.00
CA THR A 32 -10.61 -14.21 -17.75
C THR A 32 -10.65 -13.24 -16.57
N LEU A 33 -11.66 -13.39 -15.72
CA LEU A 33 -11.84 -12.61 -14.49
C LEU A 33 -11.64 -13.52 -13.27
N TYR A 34 -10.59 -13.27 -12.50
CA TYR A 34 -10.29 -14.01 -11.28
C TYR A 34 -10.93 -13.32 -10.07
N THR A 35 -11.69 -14.09 -9.28
CA THR A 35 -12.37 -13.62 -8.06
C THR A 35 -11.92 -14.34 -6.80
N GLU A 36 -11.22 -15.47 -6.94
CA GLU A 36 -10.71 -16.24 -5.80
C GLU A 36 -9.44 -15.59 -5.23
N VAL A 37 -9.34 -15.52 -3.91
CA VAL A 37 -8.27 -14.78 -3.20
C VAL A 37 -6.87 -15.29 -3.56
N GLN A 38 -6.72 -16.59 -3.75
CA GLN A 38 -5.43 -17.18 -4.10
C GLN A 38 -5.03 -16.83 -5.54
N ASP A 39 -5.96 -16.99 -6.49
CA ASP A 39 -5.71 -16.67 -7.90
C ASP A 39 -5.41 -15.18 -8.10
N ILE A 40 -6.12 -14.32 -7.37
CA ILE A 40 -5.87 -12.88 -7.35
C ILE A 40 -4.43 -12.60 -6.89
N LYS A 41 -3.99 -13.19 -5.77
CA LYS A 41 -2.62 -12.99 -5.26
C LYS A 41 -1.59 -13.45 -6.28
N ASP A 42 -1.78 -14.63 -6.86
CA ASP A 42 -0.82 -15.22 -7.79
C ASP A 42 -0.72 -14.40 -9.08
N HIS A 43 -1.86 -13.98 -9.65
CA HIS A 43 -1.87 -13.13 -10.85
C HIS A 43 -1.37 -11.71 -10.59
N THR A 44 -1.68 -11.15 -9.42
CA THR A 44 -1.16 -9.82 -9.02
C THR A 44 0.35 -9.88 -8.85
N ASN A 45 0.87 -10.91 -8.18
CA ASN A 45 2.31 -11.13 -8.02
C ASN A 45 2.98 -11.28 -9.39
N LEU A 46 2.44 -12.14 -10.27
CA LEU A 46 2.97 -12.35 -11.61
C LEU A 46 2.97 -11.06 -12.43
N HIS A 47 1.87 -10.28 -12.39
CA HIS A 47 1.77 -9.01 -13.08
C HIS A 47 2.88 -8.06 -12.64
N PHE A 48 3.01 -7.77 -11.34
CA PHE A 48 4.07 -6.87 -10.87
C PHE A 48 5.49 -7.42 -11.05
N GLN A 49 5.65 -8.75 -11.11
CA GLN A 49 6.94 -9.36 -11.43
C GLN A 49 7.34 -9.19 -12.90
N CYS A 50 6.38 -9.01 -13.81
CA CYS A 50 6.61 -9.00 -15.26
C CYS A 50 6.21 -7.70 -15.97
N ILE A 51 5.54 -6.76 -15.30
CA ILE A 51 4.97 -5.54 -15.91
C ILE A 51 6.04 -4.60 -16.46
N THR A 52 7.18 -4.54 -15.80
CA THR A 52 8.39 -3.92 -16.35
C THR A 52 9.21 -5.05 -16.93
N ASP A 53 9.71 -4.94 -18.16
CA ASP A 53 10.66 -5.88 -18.78
C ASP A 53 11.95 -6.15 -17.95
N ALA A 54 12.02 -5.63 -16.73
CA ALA A 54 12.93 -6.05 -15.68
C ALA A 54 12.72 -7.53 -15.35
N ILE A 55 13.75 -8.32 -15.64
CA ILE A 55 13.86 -9.67 -15.14
C ILE A 55 14.13 -9.56 -13.63
N ASN A 56 13.15 -9.94 -12.81
CA ASN A 56 13.35 -10.11 -11.38
C ASN A 56 14.27 -11.32 -11.15
N GLN A 57 15.56 -11.07 -11.19
CA GLN A 57 16.62 -12.04 -10.90
C GLN A 57 17.03 -11.88 -9.44
N GLU A 58 17.47 -12.98 -8.82
CA GLU A 58 18.19 -12.86 -7.55
C GLU A 58 19.39 -11.92 -7.77
N LYS A 59 19.38 -10.80 -7.06
CA LYS A 59 20.48 -9.84 -7.11
C LYS A 59 21.54 -10.32 -6.15
N ASP A 60 22.72 -10.61 -6.67
CA ASP A 60 23.87 -10.86 -5.83
C ASP A 60 24.25 -9.54 -5.12
N MET A 61 23.87 -9.43 -3.85
CA MET A 61 24.16 -8.26 -3.03
C MET A 61 25.67 -8.04 -2.85
N THR A 62 26.50 -9.07 -3.03
CA THR A 62 27.96 -8.94 -2.94
C THR A 62 28.54 -8.08 -4.08
N LEU A 63 27.83 -7.96 -5.20
CA LEU A 63 28.19 -7.10 -6.33
C LEU A 63 27.82 -5.61 -6.08
N HIS A 64 27.08 -5.33 -5.02
CA HIS A 64 26.42 -4.04 -4.76
C HIS A 64 26.73 -3.53 -3.34
N PHE A 65 28.02 -3.33 -3.06
CA PHE A 65 28.50 -2.91 -1.75
C PHE A 65 27.90 -1.58 -1.27
N GLU A 66 27.64 -0.65 -2.19
CA GLU A 66 27.01 0.63 -1.90
C GLU A 66 25.61 0.47 -1.29
N TRP A 67 24.84 -0.52 -1.73
CA TRP A 67 23.52 -0.81 -1.19
C TRP A 67 23.61 -1.48 0.18
N ILE A 68 24.54 -2.41 0.36
CA ILE A 68 24.81 -3.03 1.67
C ILE A 68 25.12 -1.93 2.69
N GLN A 69 26.03 -1.00 2.36
CA GLN A 69 26.40 0.08 3.25
C GLN A 69 25.23 1.04 3.53
N GLN A 70 24.51 1.46 2.49
CA GLN A 70 23.41 2.43 2.61
C GLN A 70 22.27 1.93 3.50
N TYR A 71 21.93 0.65 3.38
CA TYR A 71 20.82 0.02 4.09
C TYR A 71 21.25 -0.74 5.34
N SER A 72 22.53 -0.70 5.71
CA SER A 72 23.00 -1.24 6.98
C SER A 72 22.34 -0.50 8.15
N PRO A 73 21.99 -1.21 9.24
CA PRO A 73 21.51 -0.58 10.47
C PRO A 73 22.51 0.47 10.94
N LYS A 74 22.02 1.67 11.25
CA LYS A 74 22.87 2.71 11.80
C LYS A 74 22.90 2.56 13.33
N GLU A 75 24.09 2.58 13.92
CA GLU A 75 24.27 2.42 15.37
C GLU A 75 23.54 3.48 16.20
N ASN A 76 23.32 4.67 15.63
CA ASN A 76 22.61 5.76 16.28
C ASN A 76 21.07 5.64 16.18
N ILE A 77 20.55 4.62 15.52
CA ILE A 77 19.11 4.38 15.39
C ILE A 77 18.77 3.18 16.27
N ASP A 78 17.94 3.42 17.28
CA ASP A 78 17.38 2.35 18.09
C ASP A 78 16.50 1.44 17.21
N THR A 79 16.74 0.13 17.28
CA THR A 79 15.96 -0.87 16.55
C THR A 79 14.52 -0.97 17.07
N SER A 80 14.25 -0.48 18.29
CA SER A 80 12.93 -0.50 18.92
C SER A 80 11.93 0.49 18.30
N ILE A 81 12.36 1.44 17.46
CA ILE A 81 11.46 2.47 16.88
C ILE A 81 10.32 1.87 16.03
N TYR A 82 10.52 0.66 15.50
CA TYR A 82 9.52 -0.06 14.71
C TYR A 82 8.78 -1.15 15.49
N SER A 83 9.03 -1.30 16.80
CA SER A 83 8.39 -2.32 17.64
C SER A 83 6.86 -2.23 17.60
N ASN A 84 6.34 -1.01 17.50
CA ASN A 84 4.91 -0.71 17.43
C ASN A 84 4.42 -0.42 15.99
N LEU A 85 5.23 -0.71 14.96
CA LEU A 85 4.86 -0.40 13.57
C LEU A 85 3.58 -1.13 13.14
N PHE A 86 3.37 -2.34 13.64
CA PHE A 86 2.20 -3.16 13.35
C PHE A 86 1.10 -3.10 14.42
N THR A 87 1.29 -2.29 15.47
CA THR A 87 0.25 -2.13 16.50
C THR A 87 -0.79 -1.13 16.02
N TYR A 88 -2.06 -1.47 16.18
CA TYR A 88 -3.14 -0.53 15.88
C TYR A 88 -3.18 0.59 16.92
N PRO A 89 -3.45 1.84 16.51
CA PRO A 89 -3.66 2.92 17.47
C PRO A 89 -4.89 2.63 18.34
N THR A 90 -4.78 2.95 19.62
CA THR A 90 -5.85 2.85 20.61
C THR A 90 -6.89 3.94 20.39
N LEU A 91 -8.09 3.74 20.94
CA LEU A 91 -9.16 4.74 20.88
C LEU A 91 -8.73 6.09 21.50
N ASN A 92 -7.98 6.06 22.60
CA ASN A 92 -7.50 7.27 23.26
C ASN A 92 -6.52 8.05 22.38
N GLU A 93 -5.59 7.38 21.71
CA GLU A 93 -4.67 8.02 20.76
C GLU A 93 -5.42 8.65 19.58
N TRP A 94 -6.48 8.00 19.09
CA TRP A 94 -7.36 8.57 18.06
C TRP A 94 -8.05 9.85 18.55
N ILE A 95 -8.63 9.82 19.74
CA ILE A 95 -9.32 10.98 20.34
C ILE A 95 -8.34 12.13 20.56
N GLU A 96 -7.18 11.85 21.15
CA GLU A 96 -6.13 12.84 21.39
C GLU A 96 -5.66 13.49 20.07
N THR A 97 -5.44 12.67 19.04
CA THR A 97 -5.06 13.15 17.70
C THR A 97 -6.11 14.10 17.13
N ILE A 98 -7.40 13.76 17.22
CA ILE A 98 -8.50 14.60 16.73
C ILE A 98 -8.56 15.92 17.50
N CYS A 99 -8.43 15.89 18.82
CA CYS A 99 -8.43 17.07 19.68
C CYS A 99 -7.28 18.04 19.32
N ASN A 100 -6.11 17.49 18.99
CA ASN A 100 -4.89 18.24 18.69
C ASN A 100 -4.79 18.79 17.25
N LEU A 101 -5.75 18.48 16.37
CA LEU A 101 -5.76 19.04 15.00
C LEU A 101 -5.76 20.58 15.01
N HIS A 102 -5.16 21.23 14.01
CA HIS A 102 -5.22 22.70 13.94
C HIS A 102 -6.57 23.19 13.40
N ASN A 103 -7.11 24.27 13.97
CA ASN A 103 -8.30 24.91 13.42
C ASN A 103 -7.96 25.69 12.12
N ASP A 104 -9.00 26.09 11.39
CA ASP A 104 -8.96 26.91 10.18
C ASP A 104 -8.15 26.28 9.03
N LYS A 105 -8.12 24.94 9.00
CA LYS A 105 -7.53 24.18 7.88
C LYS A 105 -8.57 23.96 6.80
N ALA A 106 -8.10 23.98 5.55
CA ALA A 106 -8.95 23.70 4.41
C ALA A 106 -9.47 22.26 4.51
N SER A 107 -10.78 22.10 4.32
CA SER A 107 -11.36 20.78 4.24
C SER A 107 -10.97 20.09 2.94
N GLY A 108 -10.79 18.77 3.00
CA GLY A 108 -10.62 17.94 1.82
C GLY A 108 -11.93 17.78 1.03
N PRO A 109 -11.96 16.86 0.05
CA PRO A 109 -13.14 16.63 -0.80
C PRO A 109 -14.42 16.29 -0.04
N SER A 110 -14.31 15.74 1.18
CA SER A 110 -15.44 15.44 2.05
C SER A 110 -16.16 16.67 2.60
N ARG A 111 -15.53 17.85 2.56
CA ARG A 111 -16.02 19.11 3.17
C ARG A 111 -16.24 19.01 4.69
N ILE A 112 -15.65 18.01 5.34
CA ILE A 112 -15.64 17.85 6.80
C ILE A 112 -14.45 18.64 7.35
N PHE A 113 -14.71 19.57 8.26
CA PHE A 113 -13.68 20.35 8.93
C PHE A 113 -13.22 19.69 10.24
N TYR A 114 -12.00 19.98 10.67
CA TYR A 114 -11.46 19.43 11.91
C TYR A 114 -12.26 19.89 13.14
N GLU A 115 -12.77 21.12 13.10
CA GLU A 115 -13.69 21.66 14.09
C GLU A 115 -14.92 20.77 14.21
N MET A 116 -15.49 20.31 13.10
CA MET A 116 -16.67 19.44 13.14
C MET A 116 -16.36 18.14 13.88
N LEU A 117 -15.18 17.54 13.63
CA LEU A 117 -14.76 16.30 14.29
C LEU A 117 -14.55 16.49 15.80
N LYS A 118 -13.92 17.60 16.21
CA LYS A 118 -13.69 17.91 17.62
C LYS A 118 -14.97 18.12 18.42
N HIS A 119 -16.05 18.57 17.76
CA HIS A 119 -17.33 18.82 18.42
C HIS A 119 -18.23 17.57 18.50
N LEU A 120 -17.86 16.44 17.89
CA LEU A 120 -18.65 15.21 17.94
C LEU A 120 -18.72 14.60 19.35
N ASP A 121 -17.68 14.78 20.17
CA ASP A 121 -17.57 14.18 21.50
C ASP A 121 -18.31 14.96 22.60
N ARG A 122 -18.80 16.18 22.29
CA ARG A 122 -19.36 17.12 23.29
C ARG A 122 -20.80 16.82 23.72
N LYS A 123 -21.40 15.70 23.31
CA LYS A 123 -22.82 15.35 23.54
C LYS A 123 -23.04 14.11 24.42
N ASN A 124 -22.15 13.83 25.37
CA ASN A 124 -22.43 12.93 26.50
C ASN A 124 -22.53 13.71 27.80
#